data_AF-A0A2U1AX39-F1
#
_entry.id   AF-A0A2U1AX39-F1
#
_cell.length_a   1.000
_cell.length_b   1.000
_cell.length_c   1.000
_cell.angle_alpha   90.00
_cell.angle_beta   90.00
_cell.angle_gamma   90.00
#
_symmetry.space_group_name_H-M   'P 1'
#
loop_
_entity.id
_entity.type
_entity.pdbx_description
1 polymer ?
#
loop_
_entity_poly.entity_id
_entity_poly.type
_entity_poly.pdbx_seq_one_letter_code
_entity_poly.pdbx_strand_id
1 'polypeptide(L)'
;MKITGIGRRFGLFCMIALVFAGGCTTSVMQSTPALPGQQSEGGNPVVTNLKAANTGFYLLYWIPLWSGSVSFPNHGAYNLFSDNLEDKYMFRMLDRQCAKDNADGVEDVRLREDVSGWIGLGIVWKKTLNASAVTVKRQ
;
A
#
# COMPACT_ATOMS: atom_id res chain seq x y z
N MET A 1 -48.19 10.72 9.55
CA MET A 1 -46.73 10.98 9.51
C MET A 1 -45.96 9.68 9.80
N LYS A 2 -45.37 9.06 8.78
CA LYS A 2 -44.38 7.98 8.93
C LYS A 2 -43.33 8.12 7.84
N ILE A 3 -42.30 8.93 8.11
CA ILE A 3 -41.08 9.01 7.30
C ILE A 3 -39.92 8.67 8.24
N THR A 4 -39.81 7.42 8.66
CA THR A 4 -38.79 7.00 9.65
C THR A 4 -37.99 5.75 9.24
N GLY A 5 -38.08 5.33 7.97
CA GLY A 5 -37.34 4.17 7.47
C GLY A 5 -36.24 4.47 6.44
N ILE A 6 -36.43 5.51 5.63
CA ILE A 6 -35.60 5.76 4.42
C ILE A 6 -34.35 6.59 4.72
N GLY A 7 -34.44 7.62 5.56
CA GLY A 7 -33.29 8.49 5.87
C GLY A 7 -32.15 7.76 6.60
N ARG A 8 -32.47 6.79 7.47
CA ARG A 8 -31.45 6.03 8.22
C ARG A 8 -30.69 5.04 7.34
N ARG A 9 -31.37 4.46 6.34
CA ARG A 9 -30.76 3.57 5.33
C ARG A 9 -29.96 4.35 4.31
N PHE A 10 -30.43 5.55 3.92
CA PHE A 10 -29.73 6.45 3.01
C PHE A 10 -28.46 7.04 3.67
N GLY A 11 -28.52 7.44 4.94
CA GLY A 11 -27.35 7.90 5.69
C GLY A 11 -26.28 6.80 5.86
N LEU A 12 -26.70 5.56 6.12
CA LEU A 12 -25.79 4.41 6.14
C LEU A 12 -25.17 4.15 4.76
N PHE A 13 -25.96 4.25 3.69
CA PHE A 13 -25.49 4.09 2.32
C PHE A 13 -24.50 5.19 1.92
N CYS A 14 -24.73 6.44 2.29
CA CYS A 14 -23.80 7.55 2.07
C CYS A 14 -22.50 7.40 2.86
N MET A 15 -22.54 6.91 4.11
CA MET A 15 -21.34 6.61 4.89
C MET A 15 -20.53 5.46 4.26
N ILE A 16 -21.20 4.40 3.81
CA ILE A 16 -20.58 3.31 3.07
C ILE A 16 -19.96 3.84 1.76
N ALA A 17 -20.70 4.66 1.00
CA ALA A 17 -20.22 5.26 -0.24
C ALA A 17 -19.03 6.21 -0.01
N LEU A 18 -18.99 6.97 1.08
CA LEU A 18 -17.84 7.83 1.44
C LEU A 18 -16.61 7.00 1.83
N VAL A 19 -16.82 5.87 2.51
CA VAL A 19 -15.75 4.90 2.79
C VAL A 19 -15.19 4.29 1.50
N PHE A 20 -16.04 3.97 0.53
CA PHE A 20 -15.62 3.48 -0.79
C PHE A 20 -15.02 4.59 -1.69
N ALA A 21 -15.52 5.82 -1.60
CA ALA A 21 -14.99 6.97 -2.34
C ALA A 21 -13.65 7.47 -1.79
N GLY A 22 -13.29 7.10 -0.56
CA GLY A 22 -11.94 7.24 -0.01
C GLY A 22 -10.90 6.30 -0.64
N GLY A 23 -11.29 5.50 -1.65
CA GLY A 23 -10.45 4.61 -2.46
C GLY A 23 -9.41 5.32 -3.34
N CYS A 24 -8.74 6.35 -2.83
CA CYS A 24 -7.44 6.75 -3.36
C CYS A 24 -6.49 5.58 -3.16
N THR A 25 -6.19 4.90 -4.27
CA THR A 25 -5.14 3.91 -4.49
C THR A 25 -4.49 3.36 -3.21
N THR A 26 -5.01 2.25 -2.70
CA THR A 26 -4.52 1.63 -1.46
C THR A 26 -3.15 0.97 -1.63
N SER A 27 -2.69 0.71 -2.85
CA SER A 27 -1.31 0.27 -3.13
C SER A 27 -0.68 1.11 -4.23
N VAL A 28 0.49 1.65 -3.95
CA VAL A 28 1.23 2.57 -4.81
C VAL A 28 2.64 2.04 -5.04
N MET A 29 3.10 2.15 -6.27
CA MET A 29 4.48 1.83 -6.64
C MET A 29 5.04 2.96 -7.49
N GLN A 30 6.13 3.57 -7.05
CA GLN A 30 6.83 4.62 -7.75
C GLN A 30 8.25 4.16 -8.04
N SER A 31 8.63 4.26 -9.31
CA SER A 31 10.00 4.09 -9.77
C SER A 31 10.55 5.46 -10.14
N THR A 32 11.75 5.76 -9.68
CA THR A 32 12.48 6.98 -9.98
C THR A 32 13.88 6.62 -10.46
N PRO A 33 14.41 7.32 -11.49
CA PRO A 33 15.73 7.01 -12.03
C PRO A 33 16.81 7.17 -10.95
N ALA A 34 17.87 6.37 -11.06
CA ALA A 34 19.04 6.51 -10.22
C ALA A 34 19.73 7.87 -10.46
N LEU A 35 20.33 8.43 -9.40
CA LEU A 35 21.20 9.59 -9.55
C LEU A 35 22.52 9.16 -10.23
N PRO A 36 23.18 10.03 -11.01
CA PRO A 36 24.46 9.72 -11.62
C PRO A 36 25.49 9.29 -10.58
N GLY A 37 26.07 8.10 -10.72
CA GLY A 37 27.07 7.56 -9.78
C GLY A 37 26.49 7.01 -8.47
N GLN A 38 25.17 6.87 -8.34
CA GLN A 38 24.55 6.27 -7.16
C GLN A 38 24.91 4.79 -7.04
N GLN A 39 25.40 4.41 -5.86
CA GLN A 39 25.70 3.04 -5.48
C GLN A 39 24.81 2.63 -4.30
N SER A 40 24.52 1.33 -4.18
CA SER A 40 23.88 0.75 -2.99
C SER A 40 24.85 0.74 -1.81
N GLU A 41 24.34 0.49 -0.60
CA GLU A 41 25.20 0.26 0.58
C GLU A 41 26.16 -0.94 0.35
N GLY A 42 25.80 -1.88 -0.53
CA GLY A 42 26.64 -3.00 -0.96
C GLY A 42 27.68 -2.68 -2.05
N GLY A 43 27.74 -1.44 -2.55
CA GLY A 43 28.67 -1.00 -3.59
C GLY A 43 28.25 -1.32 -5.03
N ASN A 44 27.05 -1.86 -5.25
CA ASN A 44 26.54 -2.15 -6.59
C ASN A 44 25.94 -0.89 -7.25
N PRO A 45 26.08 -0.71 -8.58
CA PRO A 45 25.44 0.39 -9.28
C PRO A 45 23.91 0.30 -9.20
N VAL A 46 23.27 1.41 -8.79
CA VAL A 46 21.82 1.51 -8.71
C VAL A 46 21.24 1.81 -10.10
N VAL A 47 20.25 1.03 -10.49
CA VAL A 47 19.48 1.20 -11.74
C VAL A 47 18.29 2.13 -11.49
N THR A 48 17.58 1.92 -10.39
CA THR A 48 16.37 2.67 -10.06
C THR A 48 16.11 2.71 -8.55
N ASN A 49 15.54 3.83 -8.11
CA ASN A 49 15.04 4.02 -6.76
C ASN A 49 13.55 3.66 -6.72
N LEU A 50 13.20 2.71 -5.86
CA LEU A 50 11.85 2.21 -5.67
C LEU A 50 11.22 2.74 -4.39
N LYS A 51 9.96 3.17 -4.50
CA LYS A 51 9.10 3.47 -3.35
C LYS A 51 7.78 2.75 -3.53
N ALA A 52 7.45 1.87 -2.59
CA ALA A 52 6.18 1.17 -2.52
C ALA A 52 5.43 1.61 -1.27
N ALA A 53 4.10 1.69 -1.37
CA ALA A 53 3.25 1.86 -0.21
C ALA A 53 2.02 0.97 -0.35
N ASN A 54 1.63 0.27 0.71
CA ASN A 54 0.36 -0.44 0.79
C ASN A 54 -0.40 0.00 2.03
N THR A 55 -1.69 0.27 1.86
CA THR A 55 -2.60 0.79 2.88
C THR A 55 -3.74 -0.19 3.07
N GLY A 56 -4.08 -0.45 4.33
CA GLY A 56 -5.17 -1.31 4.73
C GLY A 56 -5.92 -0.73 5.91
N PHE A 57 -7.17 -1.16 6.04
CA PHE A 57 -8.07 -0.72 7.09
C PHE A 57 -8.51 -1.94 7.90
N TYR A 58 -8.50 -1.78 9.21
CA TYR A 58 -8.78 -2.83 10.17
C TYR A 58 -9.86 -2.37 11.14
N LEU A 59 -10.84 -3.22 11.39
CA LEU A 59 -11.83 -3.05 12.43
C LEU A 59 -11.26 -3.60 13.75
N LEU A 60 -11.38 -2.82 14.82
CA LEU A 60 -10.86 -3.12 16.15
C LEU A 60 -9.38 -3.56 16.11
N TYR A 61 -8.60 -2.98 15.20
CA TYR A 61 -7.19 -3.28 14.95
C TYR A 61 -6.88 -4.70 14.41
N TRP A 62 -7.81 -5.66 14.50
CA TRP A 62 -7.57 -7.07 14.19
C TRP A 62 -8.28 -7.60 12.96
N ILE A 63 -9.46 -7.11 12.64
CA ILE A 63 -10.26 -7.66 11.54
C ILE A 63 -9.94 -6.84 10.28
N PRO A 64 -9.22 -7.40 9.29
CA PRO A 64 -8.95 -6.69 8.04
C PRO A 64 -10.30 -6.42 7.35
N LEU A 65 -10.60 -5.16 7.06
CA LEU A 65 -11.77 -4.77 6.27
C LEU A 65 -11.41 -4.76 4.78
N TRP A 66 -10.30 -4.12 4.45
CA TRP A 66 -9.69 -4.19 3.13
C TRP A 66 -8.21 -3.81 3.16
N SER A 67 -7.46 -4.31 2.18
CA SER A 67 -6.06 -3.94 1.91
C SER A 67 -5.86 -3.65 0.44
N GLY A 68 -4.82 -2.90 0.08
CA GLY A 68 -4.46 -2.68 -1.32
C GLY A 68 -3.97 -3.95 -2.01
N SER A 69 -4.25 -4.02 -3.32
CA SER A 69 -3.82 -5.14 -4.15
C SER A 69 -2.38 -4.97 -4.61
N VAL A 70 -1.49 -5.68 -3.91
CA VAL A 70 -0.06 -5.76 -4.18
C VAL A 70 0.24 -6.31 -5.59
N SER A 71 -0.68 -7.08 -6.18
CA SER A 71 -0.56 -7.57 -7.55
C SER A 71 -0.77 -6.48 -8.61
N PHE A 72 -1.53 -5.43 -8.30
CA PHE A 72 -1.87 -4.37 -9.25
C PHE A 72 -1.73 -2.98 -8.60
N PRO A 73 -0.50 -2.59 -8.21
CA PRO A 73 -0.28 -1.26 -7.63
C PRO A 73 -0.62 -0.17 -8.66
N ASN A 74 -1.08 0.98 -8.18
CA ASN A 74 -1.56 2.11 -9.00
C ASN A 74 -2.88 1.88 -9.79
N HIS A 75 -3.55 0.74 -9.62
CA HIS A 75 -4.80 0.44 -10.36
C HIS A 75 -6.08 0.66 -9.54
N GLY A 76 -5.96 1.18 -8.31
CA GLY A 76 -7.11 1.32 -7.39
C GLY A 76 -7.69 -0.03 -6.94
N ALA A 77 -6.98 -1.13 -7.17
CA ALA A 77 -7.42 -2.47 -6.79
C ALA A 77 -7.22 -2.72 -5.29
N TYR A 78 -8.20 -3.36 -4.67
CA TYR A 78 -8.23 -3.69 -3.25
C TYR A 78 -8.77 -5.11 -3.03
N ASN A 79 -8.36 -5.72 -1.93
CA ASN A 79 -8.84 -7.02 -1.49
C ASN A 79 -9.68 -6.82 -0.22
N LEU A 80 -10.95 -7.22 -0.26
CA LEU A 80 -11.86 -7.17 0.88
C LEU A 80 -11.55 -8.32 1.85
N PHE A 81 -11.59 -8.06 3.15
CA PHE A 81 -11.39 -9.05 4.22
C PHE A 81 -10.12 -9.89 4.09
N SER A 82 -9.08 -9.32 3.47
CA SER A 82 -7.80 -9.98 3.22
C SER A 82 -6.69 -9.10 3.75
N ASP A 83 -5.75 -9.72 4.45
CA ASP A 83 -4.55 -9.05 4.92
C ASP A 83 -3.41 -9.24 3.92
N ASN A 84 -3.13 -8.20 3.13
CA ASN A 84 -1.97 -8.14 2.25
C ASN A 84 -0.95 -7.09 2.74
N LEU A 85 -1.06 -6.67 4.00
CA LEU A 85 -0.21 -5.64 4.59
C LEU A 85 0.94 -6.28 5.39
N GLU A 86 1.64 -7.20 4.73
CA GLU A 86 2.80 -7.90 5.29
C GLU A 86 4.03 -7.67 4.43
N ASP A 87 5.21 -7.74 5.06
CA ASP A 87 6.51 -7.57 4.42
C ASP A 87 6.68 -8.46 3.20
N LYS A 88 6.25 -9.74 3.27
CA LYS A 88 6.31 -10.70 2.15
C LYS A 88 5.64 -10.19 0.88
N TYR A 89 4.56 -9.42 1.03
CA TYR A 89 3.83 -8.86 -0.11
C TYR A 89 4.53 -7.60 -0.63
N MET A 90 5.08 -6.76 0.25
CA MET A 90 5.90 -5.62 -0.16
C MET A 90 7.13 -6.05 -0.94
N PHE A 91 7.85 -7.08 -0.49
CA PHE A 91 8.99 -7.66 -1.21
C PHE A 91 8.57 -8.15 -2.61
N ARG A 92 7.44 -8.87 -2.73
CA ARG A 92 6.91 -9.29 -4.04
C ARG A 92 6.61 -8.13 -4.98
N MET A 93 6.16 -6.99 -4.45
CA MET A 93 5.96 -5.77 -5.24
C MET A 93 7.29 -5.21 -5.76
N LEU A 94 8.30 -5.15 -4.89
CA LEU A 94 9.65 -4.69 -5.24
C LEU A 94 10.30 -5.61 -6.27
N ASP A 95 10.25 -6.93 -6.07
CA ASP A 95 10.82 -7.94 -6.98
C ASP A 95 10.19 -7.87 -8.37
N ARG A 96 8.85 -7.71 -8.43
CA ARG A 96 8.15 -7.57 -9.71
C ARG A 96 8.58 -6.30 -10.45
N GLN A 97 8.85 -5.21 -9.74
CA GLN A 97 9.36 -3.99 -10.37
C GLN A 97 10.82 -4.15 -10.79
N CYS A 98 11.66 -4.80 -9.98
CA CYS A 98 13.03 -5.14 -10.33
C CYS A 98 13.11 -5.94 -11.64
N ALA A 99 12.23 -6.95 -11.81
CA ALA A 99 12.13 -7.73 -13.02
C ALA A 99 11.69 -6.89 -14.24
N LYS A 100 10.80 -5.91 -14.05
CA LYS A 100 10.42 -4.96 -15.13
C LYS A 100 11.56 -4.04 -15.52
N ASP A 101 12.39 -3.66 -14.57
CA ASP A 101 13.51 -2.74 -14.76
C ASP A 101 14.78 -3.46 -15.27
N ASN A 102 14.72 -4.78 -15.55
CA ASN A 102 15.86 -5.63 -15.95
C ASN A 102 17.07 -5.51 -15.01
N ALA A 103 16.82 -5.40 -13.71
CA ALA A 103 17.84 -5.36 -12.67
C ALA A 103 18.05 -6.76 -12.05
N ASP A 104 19.23 -6.99 -11.49
CA ASP A 104 19.65 -8.31 -10.98
C ASP A 104 19.18 -8.57 -9.55
N GLY A 105 18.79 -7.52 -8.83
CA GLY A 105 18.27 -7.65 -7.47
C GLY A 105 17.79 -6.34 -6.86
N VAL A 106 17.16 -6.48 -5.70
CA VAL A 106 16.71 -5.37 -4.85
C VAL A 106 17.62 -5.30 -3.62
N GLU A 107 18.15 -4.12 -3.33
CA GLU A 107 19.01 -3.82 -2.17
C GLU A 107 18.46 -2.63 -1.37
N ASP A 108 19.05 -2.37 -0.20
CA ASP A 108 18.75 -1.28 0.71
C ASP A 108 17.26 -1.14 1.07
N VAL A 109 16.58 -2.28 1.27
CA VAL A 109 15.15 -2.30 1.59
C VAL A 109 14.92 -1.76 3.00
N ARG A 110 14.21 -0.65 3.08
CA ARG A 110 13.76 -0.03 4.33
C ARG A 110 12.25 -0.10 4.40
N LEU A 111 11.75 -0.80 5.42
CA LEU A 111 10.32 -0.90 5.71
C LEU A 111 9.95 0.05 6.85
N ARG A 112 8.81 0.70 6.72
CA ARG A 112 8.23 1.56 7.74
C ARG A 112 6.72 1.34 7.79
N GLU A 113 6.23 1.03 8.97
CA GLU A 113 4.80 0.94 9.23
C GLU A 113 4.32 2.23 9.91
N ASP A 114 3.26 2.83 9.37
CA ASP A 114 2.54 3.94 10.00
C ASP A 114 1.11 3.50 10.30
N VAL A 115 0.73 3.56 11.57
CA VAL A 115 -0.60 3.16 12.07
C VAL A 115 -1.34 4.38 12.61
N SER A 116 -2.60 4.56 12.21
CA SER A 116 -3.46 5.64 12.70
C SER A 116 -4.87 5.14 12.99
N GLY A 117 -5.32 5.29 14.24
CA GLY A 117 -6.67 4.94 14.68
C GLY A 117 -7.53 6.19 14.86
N TRP A 118 -8.05 6.74 13.77
CA TRP A 118 -8.76 8.04 13.83
C TRP A 118 -10.25 7.95 13.45
N ILE A 119 -10.68 6.85 12.83
CA ILE A 119 -12.06 6.74 12.32
C ILE A 119 -12.93 6.01 13.35
N GLY A 120 -13.97 6.68 13.83
CA GLY A 120 -14.99 6.11 14.71
C GLY A 120 -14.50 5.75 16.12
N LEU A 121 -13.89 6.70 16.85
CA LEU A 121 -13.46 6.50 18.26
C LEU A 121 -12.44 5.35 18.45
N GLY A 122 -11.59 5.09 17.46
CA GLY A 122 -10.62 3.98 17.51
C GLY A 122 -11.21 2.61 17.15
N ILE A 123 -12.39 2.59 16.52
CA ILE A 123 -12.97 1.34 15.99
C ILE A 123 -12.34 0.97 14.64
N VAL A 124 -12.02 1.94 13.79
CA VAL A 124 -11.36 1.69 12.49
C VAL A 124 -9.94 2.25 12.51
N TRP A 125 -9.00 1.38 12.16
CA TRP A 125 -7.57 1.63 12.14
C TRP A 125 -7.07 1.58 10.71
N LYS A 126 -6.34 2.61 10.30
CA LYS A 126 -5.61 2.64 9.04
C LYS A 126 -4.16 2.24 9.32
N LYS A 127 -3.69 1.20 8.65
CA LYS A 127 -2.27 0.80 8.63
C LYS A 127 -1.71 1.06 7.24
N THR A 128 -0.51 1.61 7.18
CA THR A 128 0.21 1.86 5.93
C THR A 128 1.62 1.30 6.06
N LEU A 129 1.96 0.36 5.20
CA LEU A 129 3.29 -0.20 5.09
C LEU A 129 4.00 0.45 3.91
N ASN A 130 5.07 1.19 4.21
CA ASN A 130 5.91 1.86 3.24
C ASN A 130 7.20 1.07 3.08
N ALA A 131 7.63 0.84 1.84
CA ALA A 131 8.93 0.29 1.51
C ALA A 131 9.69 1.26 0.62
N SER A 132 10.96 1.51 0.95
CA SER A 132 11.91 2.15 0.04
C SER A 132 13.01 1.15 -0.26
N ALA A 133 13.41 1.05 -1.51
CA ALA A 133 14.46 0.12 -1.93
C ALA A 133 15.17 0.64 -3.17
N VAL A 134 16.28 0.03 -3.53
CA VAL A 134 16.99 0.30 -4.78
C VAL A 134 17.10 -0.97 -5.60
N THR A 135 16.94 -0.86 -6.92
CA THR A 135 17.27 -1.96 -7.83
C THR A 135 18.71 -1.80 -8.27
N VAL A 136 19.45 -2.90 -8.28
CA VAL A 136 20.89 -2.90 -8.58
C VAL A 136 21.21 -3.83 -9.73
N LYS A 137 22.32 -3.53 -10.40
CA LYS A 137 22.93 -4.42 -11.38
C LYS A 137 24.19 -5.02 -10.77
N ARG A 138 24.23 -6.33 -10.57
CA ARG A 138 25.40 -7.01 -9.98
C ARG A 138 26.45 -7.16 -11.08
N GLN A 139 27.66 -6.68 -10.80
CA GLN A 139 28.81 -6.86 -11.69
C GLN A 139 29.42 -8.25 -11.52
#